data_AF-A0ABD0P0I0-F1
#
_entry.id   AF-A0ABD0P0I0-F1
#
_cell.length_a   1.000
_cell.length_b   1.000
_cell.length_c   1.000
_cell.angle_alpha   90.00
_cell.angle_beta   90.00
_cell.angle_gamma   90.00
#
_symmetry.space_group_name_H-M   'P 1'
#
loop_
_entity.id
_entity.type
_entity.pdbx_description
1 polymer ?
#
loop_
_entity_poly.entity_id
_entity_poly.type
_entity_poly.pdbx_seq_one_letter_code
_entity_poly.pdbx_strand_id
1 'polypeptide(L)' 'KGSMFMKQDREFTEAILVKLEYELFNAGDIIIHQDARADHMFFIEHGRVLVKNEYFQMELYDGDHFGGD' A
#
# COMPACT_ATOMS: atom_id res chain seq x y z
N LYS A 1 -11.49 10.74 5.49
CA LYS A 1 -10.33 9.86 5.21
C LYS A 1 -9.24 10.23 6.21
N GLY A 2 -8.96 9.38 7.20
CA GLY A 2 -7.87 9.60 8.16
C GLY A 2 -6.62 8.88 7.66
N SER A 3 -5.54 9.62 7.44
CA SER A 3 -4.24 9.00 7.14
C SER A 3 -3.75 8.27 8.40
N MET A 4 -3.22 7.05 8.22
CA MET A 4 -2.66 6.21 9.29
C MET A 4 -1.63 6.96 10.15
N PHE A 5 -0.99 7.98 9.57
CA PHE A 5 0.05 8.80 10.19
C PHE A 5 -0.46 10.04 10.94
N MET A 6 -1.76 10.35 10.88
CA MET A 6 -2.32 11.59 11.49
C MET A 6 -2.19 11.66 13.02
N LYS A 7 -1.91 10.53 13.68
CA LYS A 7 -1.76 10.45 15.16
C LYS A 7 -0.32 10.19 15.61
N GLN A 8 0.64 10.12 14.69
CA GLN A 8 2.03 9.79 15.00
C GLN A 8 2.87 11.07 14.99
N ASP A 9 3.91 11.11 15.84
CA ASP A 9 4.80 12.26 15.91
C ASP A 9 5.47 12.52 14.56
N ARG A 10 5.75 13.80 14.28
CA ARG A 10 6.30 14.26 12.99
C ARG A 10 7.57 13.51 12.61
N GLU A 11 8.43 13.23 13.58
CA GLU A 11 9.67 12.50 13.41
C GLU A 11 9.46 11.06 12.93
N PHE A 12 8.39 10.40 13.37
CA PHE A 12 8.05 9.05 12.91
C PHE A 12 7.60 9.05 11.44
N THR A 13 6.77 10.03 11.07
CA THR A 13 6.33 10.20 9.68
C THR A 13 7.50 10.50 8.75
N GLU A 14 8.39 11.41 9.17
CA GLU A 14 9.63 11.74 8.43
C GLU A 14 10.55 10.51 8.30
N ALA A 15 10.72 9.72 9.36
CA ALA A 15 11.56 8.52 9.32
C ALA A 15 11.04 7.44 8.36
N ILE A 16 9.72 7.32 8.21
CA ILE A 16 9.10 6.41 7.24
C ILE A 16 9.28 6.93 5.83
N LEU A 17 9.03 8.22 5.59
CA LEU A 17 9.19 8.84 4.26
C LEU A 17 10.59 8.61 3.67
N VAL A 18 11.63 8.64 4.51
CA VAL A 18 13.03 8.41 4.07
C VAL A 18 13.30 6.94 3.70
N LYS A 19 12.48 6.00 4.19
CA LYS A 19 12.63 4.55 3.91
C LYS A 19 11.73 4.06 2.77
N LEU A 20 10.87 4.91 2.21
CA LEU A 20 10.05 4.53 1.09
C LEU A 20 10.90 4.35 -0.17
N GLU A 21 10.67 3.24 -0.85
CA GLU A 21 11.26 2.95 -2.15
C GLU A 21 10.19 3.10 -3.23
N TYR A 22 10.56 3.69 -4.36
CA TYR A 22 9.64 3.89 -5.48
C TYR A 22 9.61 2.64 -6.35
N GLU A 23 8.41 2.07 -6.52
CA GLU A 23 8.19 0.89 -7.35
C GLU A 23 7.10 1.16 -8.39
N LEU A 24 7.36 0.69 -9.62
CA LEU A 24 6.42 0.81 -10.75
C LEU A 24 5.89 -0.57 -11.13
N PHE A 25 4.57 -0.70 -11.13
CA PHE A 25 3.87 -1.89 -11.57
C PHE A 25 3.05 -1.58 -12.82
N ASN A 26 3.08 -2.50 -13.77
CA ASN A 26 2.29 -2.41 -14.98
C ASN A 26 0.91 -3.05 -14.78
N ALA A 27 -0.01 -2.73 -15.68
CA ALA A 27 -1.33 -3.36 -15.68
C ALA A 27 -1.20 -4.88 -15.85
N GLY A 28 -1.75 -5.63 -14.89
CA GLY A 28 -1.71 -7.10 -14.88
C GLY A 28 -0.63 -7.70 -13.99
N ASP A 29 0.32 -6.90 -13.50
CA ASP A 29 1.33 -7.37 -12.55
C ASP A 29 0.69 -7.79 -11.23
N ILE A 30 1.17 -8.90 -10.67
CA ILE A 30 0.79 -9.35 -9.33
C ILE A 30 1.79 -8.76 -8.34
N ILE A 31 1.34 -7.80 -7.53
CA ILE A 31 2.17 -7.11 -6.53
C ILE A 31 2.37 -8.00 -5.30
N ILE A 32 1.28 -8.58 -4.77
CA ILE A 32 1.29 -9.44 -3.59
C ILE A 32 0.43 -10.68 -3.87
N HIS A 33 0.95 -11.86 -3.53
CA HIS A 33 0.17 -13.09 -3.53
C HIS A 33 -0.58 -13.26 -2.20
N GLN A 34 -1.79 -13.83 -2.25
CA GLN A 34 -2.48 -14.27 -1.04
C GLN A 34 -1.56 -15.22 -0.24
N ASP A 35 -1.50 -15.03 1.08
CA ASP A 35 -0.64 -15.76 2.02
C ASP A 35 0.87 -15.52 1.88
N ALA A 36 1.28 -14.54 1.03
CA ALA A 36 2.65 -14.04 1.08
C ALA A 36 2.94 -13.43 2.46
N ARG A 37 4.21 -13.50 2.89
CA ARG A 37 4.63 -12.82 4.11
C ARG A 37 4.36 -11.32 3.96
N ALA A 38 3.73 -10.71 4.95
CA ALA A 38 3.54 -9.27 5.00
C ALA A 38 4.84 -8.58 5.42
N ASP A 39 5.81 -8.51 4.52
CA ASP A 39 7.08 -7.80 4.70
C ASP A 39 7.05 -6.36 4.16
N HIS A 40 6.11 -6.06 3.27
CA HIS A 40 5.96 -4.74 2.64
C HIS A 40 4.57 -4.15 2.84
N MET A 41 4.52 -2.81 2.97
CA MET A 41 3.33 -1.98 2.91
C MET A 41 3.52 -0.98 1.77
N PHE A 42 2.51 -0.86 0.92
CA PHE A 42 2.54 -0.02 -0.27
C PHE A 42 1.57 1.15 -0.15
N PHE A 43 1.99 2.31 -0.66
CA PHE A 43 1.16 3.51 -0.81
C PHE A 43 0.95 3.78 -2.29
N ILE A 44 -0.29 4.05 -2.69
CA ILE A 44 -0.61 4.33 -4.09
C ILE A 44 -0.45 5.84 -4.32
N GLU A 45 0.66 6.23 -4.94
CA GLU A 45 0.83 7.62 -5.38
C GLU A 45 -0.06 7.93 -6.60
N HIS A 46 -0.01 7.07 -7.61
CA HIS A 46 -0.87 7.19 -8.80
C HIS A 46 -1.22 5.83 -9.40
N GLY A 47 -2.50 5.61 -9.68
CA GLY A 47 -3.00 4.44 -10.38
C GLY A 47 -4.16 3.74 -9.64
N ARG A 48 -4.37 2.48 -9.99
CA ARG A 48 -5.44 1.66 -9.43
C ARG A 48 -4.94 0.25 -9.18
N VAL A 49 -5.26 -0.29 -8.01
CA VAL A 49 -4.91 -1.66 -7.62
C VAL A 49 -6.19 -2.44 -7.36
N LEU A 50 -6.26 -3.66 -7.92
CA LEU A 50 -7.34 -4.60 -7.66
C LEU A 50 -6.89 -5.57 -6.58
N VAL A 51 -7.49 -5.50 -5.40
CA VAL A 51 -7.30 -6.47 -4.33
C VAL A 51 -8.44 -7.47 -4.41
N LYS A 52 -8.12 -8.76 -4.62
CA LYS A 52 -9.14 -9.80 -4.73
C LYS A 52 -8.65 -11.14 -4.17
N ASN A 53 -9.60 -11.93 -3.69
CA ASN A 53 -9.43 -13.35 -3.44
C ASN A 53 -10.67 -14.11 -3.95
N GLU A 54 -10.84 -15.37 -3.55
CA GLU A 54 -11.99 -16.19 -3.95
C GLU A 54 -13.35 -15.64 -3.47
N TYR A 55 -13.36 -14.80 -2.43
CA TYR A 55 -14.58 -14.38 -1.72
C TYR A 55 -14.89 -12.88 -1.87
N PHE A 56 -13.90 -12.04 -2.19
CA PHE A 56 -14.10 -10.61 -2.34
C PHE A 56 -13.22 -10.00 -3.43
N GLN A 57 -13.64 -8.83 -3.90
CA GLN A 57 -12.82 -7.92 -4.70
C GLN A 57 -13.07 -6.48 -4.26
N MET A 58 -12.02 -5.67 -4.26
CA MET A 58 -12.10 -4.24 -4.03
C MET A 58 -11.02 -3.51 -4.84
N GLU A 59 -11.24 -2.24 -5.08
CA GLU A 59 -10.31 -1.40 -5.82
C GLU A 59 -9.81 -0.27 -4.94
N LEU A 60 -8.51 -0.04 -5.04
CA LEU A 60 -7.80 1.02 -4.35
C LEU A 60 -7.29 2.03 -5.37
N TYR A 61 -7.21 3.28 -4.95
CA TYR A 61 -6.90 4.43 -5.80
C TYR A 61 -5.82 5.30 -5.16
N ASP A 62 -5.42 6.36 -5.86
CA ASP A 62 -4.51 7.40 -5.37
C ASP A 62 -4.81 7.79 -3.90
N GLY A 63 -3.77 7.70 -3.06
CA GLY A 63 -3.80 7.98 -1.63
C GLY A 63 -4.28 6.84 -0.73
N ASP A 64 -4.71 5.70 -1.29
CA ASP A 64 -4.97 4.49 -0.52
C ASP A 64 -3.67 3.68 -0.30
N HIS A 65 -3.70 2.67 0.58
CA HIS A 65 -2.56 1.81 0.92
C HIS A 65 -3.02 0.35 1.04
N PHE A 66 -2.07 -0.59 0.91
CA PHE A 66 -2.31 -2.03 1.07
C PHE A 66 -1.03 -2.77 1.49
N GLY A 67 -1.18 -4.03 1.89
CA GLY A 67 -0.10 -4.77 2.57
C GLY A 67 0.06 -4.31 4.02
N GLY A 68 1.04 -4.88 4.72
CA GLY A 68 1.26 -4.68 6.16
C GLY A 68 0.11 -5.24 7.01
N ASP A 69 0.30 -6.47 7.52
CA ASP A 69 -0.55 -7.06 8.56
C ASP A 69 -0.04 -6.65 9.96
#